data_AF-A0A7C3E0N8-F1
#
_entry.id   AF-A0A7C3E0N8-F1
#
_cell.length_a   1.000
_cell.length_b   1.000
_cell.length_c   1.000
_cell.angle_alpha   90.00
_cell.angle_beta   90.00
_cell.angle_gamma   90.00
#
_symmetry.space_group_name_H-M   'P 1'
#
loop_
_entity.id
_entity.type
_entity.pdbx_description
1 polymer ?
#
loop_
_entity_poly.entity_id
_entity_poly.type
_entity_poly.pdbx_seq_one_letter_code
_entity_poly.pdbx_strand_id
1 'polypeptide(L)'
;MRFWISVILITAVISLPVFSQNDSGKKVAQIVITGNSKINAATIEHVLKLTPGSIYTKEAMDKDRNAITALGYFQAVSVKTEDTPEGIKIIYDVLENPVVTDIKLMGTSPIPEEKIKSLLTLRA
;
A
#
# COMPACT_ATOMS: atom_id res chain seq x y z
N MET A 1 -69.81 20.11 -8.14
CA MET A 1 -69.70 19.41 -9.44
C MET A 1 -68.43 18.56 -9.39
N ARG A 2 -68.53 17.26 -9.69
CA ARG A 2 -67.47 16.23 -9.61
C ARG A 2 -66.67 16.16 -10.93
N PHE A 3 -65.65 15.29 -10.98
CA PHE A 3 -64.88 14.74 -12.13
C PHE A 3 -63.52 15.46 -12.40
N TRP A 4 -62.29 14.97 -12.15
CA TRP A 4 -61.59 13.65 -12.11
C TRP A 4 -60.79 13.32 -13.40
N ILE A 5 -59.47 13.07 -13.24
CA ILE A 5 -58.51 12.23 -14.02
C ILE A 5 -57.67 12.84 -15.18
N SER A 6 -56.34 12.87 -14.98
CA SER A 6 -55.27 12.26 -15.84
C SER A 6 -53.89 12.70 -15.26
N VAL A 7 -53.10 11.88 -14.54
CA VAL A 7 -52.31 10.68 -14.92
C VAL A 7 -51.00 10.99 -15.68
N ILE A 8 -49.90 11.09 -14.91
CA ILE A 8 -48.58 10.42 -15.08
C ILE A 8 -47.50 10.95 -16.08
N LEU A 9 -46.22 10.77 -15.67
CA LEU A 9 -44.95 10.65 -16.45
C LEU A 9 -44.26 12.01 -16.81
N ILE A 10 -43.03 12.37 -16.43
CA ILE A 10 -41.76 11.63 -16.29
C ILE A 10 -40.87 12.32 -15.25
N THR A 11 -40.39 11.53 -14.29
CA THR A 11 -39.30 11.87 -13.38
C THR A 11 -37.98 11.92 -14.16
N ALA A 12 -37.39 13.10 -14.31
CA ALA A 12 -36.02 13.22 -14.80
C ALA A 12 -35.06 12.67 -13.73
N VAL A 13 -34.56 11.48 -14.01
CA VAL A 13 -33.56 10.74 -13.24
C VAL A 13 -32.32 11.61 -13.09
N ILE A 14 -32.11 12.14 -11.89
CA ILE A 14 -30.83 12.72 -11.47
C ILE A 14 -29.87 11.54 -11.35
N SER A 15 -29.08 11.31 -12.40
CA SER A 15 -27.99 10.34 -12.37
C SER A 15 -26.86 10.91 -11.52
N LEU A 16 -26.94 10.70 -10.21
CA LEU A 16 -25.76 10.86 -9.37
C LEU A 16 -24.76 9.78 -9.77
N PRO A 17 -23.49 10.11 -10.03
CA PRO A 17 -22.46 9.08 -10.09
C PRO A 17 -22.41 8.42 -8.70
N VAL A 18 -22.89 7.17 -8.63
CA VAL A 18 -22.78 6.34 -7.43
C VAL A 18 -21.32 5.95 -7.28
N PHE A 19 -20.50 6.82 -6.70
CA PHE A 19 -19.26 6.41 -6.08
C PHE A 19 -19.59 5.82 -4.72
N SER A 20 -19.99 4.56 -4.70
CA SER A 20 -20.03 3.78 -3.46
C SER A 20 -19.08 2.60 -3.61
N GLN A 21 -17.80 2.84 -3.36
CA GLN A 21 -16.85 1.80 -2.99
C GLN A 21 -16.62 1.88 -1.49
N ASN A 22 -17.69 1.68 -0.72
CA ASN A 22 -17.56 1.40 0.70
C ASN A 22 -17.20 -0.08 0.85
N ASP A 23 -15.92 -0.42 0.78
CA ASP A 23 -15.39 -1.67 1.34
C ASP A 23 -15.39 -1.66 2.89
N SER A 24 -15.91 -0.57 3.46
CA SER A 24 -16.13 -0.29 4.87
C SER A 24 -17.06 -1.35 5.49
N GLY A 25 -16.46 -2.43 6.02
CA GLY A 25 -17.19 -3.44 6.79
C GLY A 25 -16.76 -4.88 6.54
N LYS A 26 -15.98 -5.15 5.48
CA LYS A 26 -15.37 -6.47 5.30
C LYS A 26 -14.21 -6.65 6.28
N LYS A 27 -14.05 -7.86 6.81
CA LYS A 27 -12.90 -8.22 7.65
C LYS A 27 -11.72 -8.61 6.77
N VAL A 28 -10.51 -8.39 7.25
CA VAL A 28 -9.31 -8.95 6.63
C VAL A 28 -9.32 -10.46 6.89
N ALA A 29 -9.39 -11.27 5.83
CA ALA A 29 -9.33 -12.72 5.93
C ALA A 29 -7.88 -13.19 6.11
N GLN A 30 -6.99 -12.66 5.27
CA GLN A 30 -5.60 -13.08 5.20
C GLN A 30 -4.71 -11.93 4.75
N ILE A 31 -3.47 -11.92 5.24
CA ILE A 31 -2.40 -11.06 4.75
C ILE A 31 -1.31 -11.96 4.19
N VAL A 32 -0.83 -11.63 2.98
CA VAL A 32 0.26 -12.32 2.30
C VAL A 32 1.31 -11.29 1.93
N ILE A 33 2.58 -11.62 2.16
CA ILE A 33 3.71 -10.78 1.80
C ILE A 33 4.51 -11.52 0.72
N THR A 34 4.80 -10.83 -0.38
CA THR A 34 5.54 -11.39 -1.53
C THR A 34 6.70 -10.47 -1.93
N GLY A 35 7.72 -11.05 -2.55
CA GLY A 35 8.87 -10.30 -3.09
C GLY A 35 9.96 -9.97 -2.07
N ASN A 36 9.77 -10.33 -0.80
CA ASN A 36 10.85 -10.35 0.19
C ASN A 36 11.68 -11.64 0.06
N SER A 37 13.00 -11.50 0.15
CA SER A 37 13.98 -12.59 0.07
C SER A 37 15.03 -12.47 1.16
N LYS A 38 15.65 -11.29 1.33
CA LYS A 38 16.64 -11.03 2.39
C LYS A 38 15.99 -10.53 3.66
N ILE A 39 14.91 -9.75 3.53
CA ILE A 39 14.15 -9.24 4.66
C ILE A 39 13.14 -10.30 5.09
N ASN A 40 13.16 -10.64 6.38
CA ASN A 40 12.22 -11.60 6.94
C ASN A 40 10.80 -11.04 6.89
N ALA A 41 9.82 -11.88 6.49
CA ALA A 41 8.41 -11.53 6.50
C ALA A 41 7.95 -11.03 7.88
N ALA A 42 8.46 -11.61 8.97
CA ALA A 42 8.15 -11.18 10.34
C ALA A 42 8.49 -9.69 10.58
N THR A 43 9.58 -9.19 10.00
CA THR A 43 9.96 -7.77 10.11
C THR A 43 8.91 -6.85 9.47
N ILE A 44 8.34 -7.29 8.34
CA ILE A 44 7.28 -6.57 7.65
C ILE A 44 5.97 -6.68 8.46
N GLU A 45 5.63 -7.87 8.95
CA GLU A 45 4.44 -8.11 9.78
C GLU A 45 4.41 -7.24 11.04
N HIS A 46 5.57 -7.02 11.67
CA HIS A 46 5.68 -6.22 12.90
C HIS A 46 5.28 -4.74 12.73
N VAL A 47 5.30 -4.20 11.52
CA VAL A 47 4.89 -2.81 11.27
C VAL A 47 3.44 -2.68 10.79
N LEU A 48 2.77 -3.80 10.48
CA LEU A 48 1.39 -3.79 10.03
C LEU A 48 0.43 -3.55 11.20
N LYS A 49 -0.61 -2.75 10.95
CA LYS A 49 -1.72 -2.56 11.87
C LYS A 49 -2.90 -3.46 11.52
N LEU A 50 -3.12 -3.71 10.24
CA LEU A 50 -4.10 -4.70 9.80
C LEU A 50 -3.60 -6.09 10.16
N THR A 51 -4.52 -6.89 10.68
CA THR A 51 -4.32 -8.30 11.03
C THR A 51 -5.52 -9.11 10.57
N PRO A 52 -5.37 -10.42 10.31
CA PRO A 52 -6.52 -11.29 10.07
C PRO A 52 -7.60 -11.13 11.16
N GLY A 53 -8.84 -10.96 10.75
CA GLY A 53 -10.00 -10.68 11.61
C GLY A 53 -10.27 -9.19 11.90
N SER A 54 -9.33 -8.29 11.63
CA SER A 54 -9.54 -6.83 11.79
C SER A 54 -10.45 -6.27 10.70
N ILE A 55 -11.02 -5.10 10.95
CA ILE A 55 -11.86 -4.41 9.96
C ILE A 55 -10.96 -3.81 8.89
N TYR A 56 -11.20 -4.17 7.63
CA TYR A 56 -10.52 -3.55 6.51
C TYR A 56 -11.01 -2.12 6.33
N THR A 57 -10.06 -1.19 6.21
CA THR A 57 -10.32 0.14 5.68
C THR A 57 -9.18 0.50 4.74
N LYS A 58 -9.49 1.23 3.66
CA LYS A 58 -8.47 1.71 2.72
C LYS A 58 -7.40 2.56 3.43
N GLU A 59 -7.81 3.38 4.40
CA GLU A 59 -6.89 4.21 5.18
C GLU A 59 -5.90 3.38 6.02
N ALA A 60 -6.36 2.30 6.66
CA ALA A 60 -5.47 1.40 7.40
C ALA A 60 -4.48 0.69 6.47
N MET A 61 -4.94 0.23 5.30
CA MET A 61 -4.08 -0.39 4.29
C MET A 61 -3.02 0.60 3.78
N ASP A 62 -3.41 1.84 3.49
CA ASP A 62 -2.49 2.89 3.04
C ASP A 62 -1.46 3.24 4.14
N LYS A 63 -1.86 3.24 5.42
CA LYS A 63 -0.95 3.41 6.56
C LYS A 63 0.06 2.27 6.67
N ASP A 64 -0.39 1.04 6.49
CA ASP A 64 0.48 -0.14 6.52
C ASP A 64 1.48 -0.11 5.38
N ARG A 65 1.04 0.17 4.14
CA ARG A 65 1.94 0.37 3.00
C ARG A 65 3.02 1.40 3.31
N ASN A 66 2.62 2.56 3.85
CA ASN A 66 3.55 3.62 4.20
C ASN A 66 4.53 3.20 5.31
N ALA A 67 4.07 2.42 6.29
CA ALA A 67 4.92 1.88 7.34
C ALA A 67 5.97 0.90 6.79
N ILE A 68 5.59 0.04 5.85
CA ILE A 68 6.53 -0.84 5.13
C ILE A 68 7.57 -0.01 4.37
N THR A 69 7.13 1.01 3.62
CA THR A 69 8.05 1.90 2.89
C THR A 69 9.01 2.63 3.85
N ALA A 70 8.53 3.03 5.02
CA ALA A 70 9.33 3.72 6.04
C ALA A 70 10.44 2.86 6.65
N LEU A 71 10.40 1.53 6.50
CA LEU A 71 11.50 0.65 6.88
C LEU A 71 12.78 0.94 6.07
N GLY A 72 12.65 1.52 4.86
CA GLY A 72 13.78 1.90 4.02
C GLY A 72 14.50 0.72 3.35
N TYR A 73 13.99 -0.51 3.48
CA TYR A 73 14.56 -1.70 2.84
C TYR A 73 14.05 -1.97 1.43
N PHE A 74 12.97 -1.31 1.02
CA PHE A 74 12.25 -1.59 -0.22
C PHE A 74 12.25 -0.37 -1.13
N GLN A 75 12.54 -0.57 -2.41
CA GLN A 75 12.47 0.48 -3.43
C GLN A 75 11.05 0.70 -3.93
N ALA A 76 10.18 -0.32 -3.82
CA ALA A 76 8.77 -0.22 -4.17
C ALA A 76 7.93 -1.14 -3.27
N VAL A 77 6.73 -0.68 -2.93
CA VAL A 77 5.72 -1.44 -2.19
C VAL A 77 4.39 -1.27 -2.91
N SER A 78 3.86 -2.37 -3.44
CA SER A 78 2.56 -2.44 -4.09
C SER A 78 1.58 -3.22 -3.22
N VAL A 79 0.30 -2.88 -3.28
CA VAL A 79 -0.74 -3.57 -2.53
C VAL A 79 -1.83 -4.03 -3.49
N LYS A 80 -2.22 -5.30 -3.38
CA LYS A 80 -3.37 -5.88 -4.08
C LYS A 80 -4.36 -6.40 -3.06
N THR A 81 -5.64 -6.26 -3.35
CA THR A 81 -6.73 -6.77 -2.51
C THR A 81 -7.59 -7.70 -3.33
N GLU A 82 -7.87 -8.88 -2.79
CA GLU A 82 -8.73 -9.90 -3.38
C GLU A 82 -9.93 -10.13 -2.48
N ASP A 83 -11.13 -10.06 -3.05
CA ASP A 83 -12.35 -10.43 -2.33
C ASP A 83 -12.46 -11.96 -2.24
N THR A 84 -12.64 -12.47 -1.03
CA THR A 84 -12.82 -13.90 -0.75
C THR A 84 -14.10 -14.11 0.07
N PRO A 85 -14.66 -15.34 0.09
CA PRO A 85 -15.83 -15.66 0.93
C PRO A 85 -15.60 -15.39 2.43
N GLU A 86 -14.34 -15.43 2.87
CA GLU A 86 -13.95 -15.23 4.28
C GLU A 86 -13.68 -13.75 4.62
N GLY A 87 -13.62 -12.87 3.61
CA GLY A 87 -13.27 -11.46 3.76
C GLY A 87 -12.29 -10.98 2.70
N ILE A 88 -11.53 -9.92 3.01
CA ILE A 88 -10.53 -9.36 2.08
C ILE A 88 -9.18 -10.00 2.34
N LYS A 89 -8.57 -10.54 1.29
CA LYS A 89 -7.17 -10.96 1.29
C LYS A 89 -6.30 -9.81 0.79
N ILE A 90 -5.32 -9.42 1.59
CA ILE A 90 -4.38 -8.33 1.28
C ILE A 90 -3.05 -8.94 0.90
N ILE A 91 -2.49 -8.52 -0.24
CA ILE A 91 -1.20 -8.96 -0.73
C ILE A 91 -0.28 -7.74 -0.80
N TYR A 92 0.73 -7.71 0.07
CA TYR A 92 1.80 -6.72 0.03
C TYR A 92 2.94 -7.26 -0.82
N ASP A 93 3.12 -6.68 -1.99
CA ASP A 93 4.17 -7.04 -2.94
C ASP A 93 5.32 -6.04 -2.83
N VAL A 94 6.44 -6.48 -2.28
CA VAL A 94 7.60 -5.64 -1.97
C VAL A 94 8.76 -5.92 -2.92
N LEU A 95 9.49 -4.88 -3.29
CA LEU A 95 10.72 -4.99 -4.06
C LEU A 95 11.88 -4.49 -3.21
N GLU A 96 12.74 -5.41 -2.78
CA GLU A 96 13.91 -5.10 -1.94
C GLU A 96 14.92 -4.20 -2.66
N ASN A 97 15.59 -3.35 -1.88
CA ASN A 97 16.68 -2.54 -2.37
C ASN A 97 17.84 -3.43 -2.84
N PRO A 98 18.51 -3.07 -3.95
CA PRO A 98 19.72 -3.74 -4.36
C PRO A 98 20.83 -3.53 -3.32
N VAL A 99 21.68 -4.53 -3.14
CA VAL A 99 22.88 -4.40 -2.30
C VAL A 99 23.90 -3.58 -3.05
N VAL A 100 24.34 -2.47 -2.46
CA VAL A 100 25.41 -1.64 -2.99
C VAL A 100 26.74 -2.35 -2.77
N THR A 101 27.39 -2.80 -3.85
CA THR A 101 28.70 -3.48 -3.77
C THR A 101 29.86 -2.50 -3.86
N ASP A 102 29.74 -1.46 -4.70
CA ASP A 102 30.82 -0.54 -5.02
C ASP A 102 30.29 0.88 -5.20
N ILE A 103 31.06 1.86 -4.72
CA ILE A 103 30.79 3.29 -4.91
C ILE A 103 31.98 3.91 -5.62
N LYS A 104 31.78 4.42 -6.83
CA LYS A 104 32.78 5.17 -7.61
C LYS A 104 32.51 6.66 -7.49
N LEU A 105 33.52 7.43 -7.09
CA LEU A 105 33.43 8.88 -6.97
C LEU A 105 34.14 9.53 -8.16
N MET A 106 33.50 10.52 -8.78
CA MET A 106 34.05 11.26 -9.92
C MET A 106 34.02 12.76 -9.63
N GLY A 107 35.08 13.48 -9.99
CA GLY A 107 35.12 14.95 -9.87
C GLY A 107 35.12 15.45 -8.43
N THR A 108 35.80 14.78 -7.50
CA THR A 108 35.73 15.10 -6.06
C THR A 108 36.41 16.42 -5.67
N SER A 109 37.14 17.07 -6.58
CA SER A 109 37.85 18.33 -6.29
C SER A 109 36.90 19.44 -5.80
N PRO A 110 37.28 20.21 -4.75
CA PRO A 110 38.57 20.22 -4.05
C PRO A 110 38.67 19.23 -2.88
N ILE A 111 37.65 18.42 -2.62
CA ILE A 111 37.62 17.47 -1.50
C ILE A 111 38.31 16.16 -1.90
N PRO A 112 39.31 15.69 -1.14
CA PRO A 112 39.93 14.39 -1.41
C PRO A 112 38.90 13.27 -1.35
N GLU A 113 38.95 12.36 -2.32
CA GLU A 113 38.05 11.20 -2.40
C GLU A 113 38.07 10.37 -1.12
N GLU A 114 39.24 10.22 -0.50
CA GLU A 114 39.42 9.52 0.78
C GLU A 114 38.59 10.12 1.91
N LYS A 115 38.47 11.45 1.96
CA LYS A 115 37.66 12.12 2.98
C LYS A 115 36.18 11.83 2.77
N ILE A 116 35.72 11.76 1.52
CA ILE A 116 34.34 11.38 1.20
C ILE A 116 34.11 9.89 1.54
N LYS A 117 35.02 9.00 1.12
CA LYS A 117 34.94 7.57 1.43
C LYS A 117 34.95 7.29 2.93
N SER A 118 35.71 8.05 3.73
CA SER A 118 35.75 7.90 5.18
C SER A 118 34.42 8.24 5.87
N LEU A 119 33.56 9.03 5.22
CA LEU A 119 32.21 9.35 5.70
C LEU A 119 31.16 8.34 5.22
N LEU A 120 31.44 7.61 4.15
CA LEU A 120 30.58 6.57 3.62
C LEU A 120 30.87 5.26 4.36
N THR A 121 30.09 4.94 5.39
CA THR A 121 30.17 3.63 6.04
C THR A 121 29.32 2.64 5.25
N LEU A 122 29.94 1.80 4.41
CA LEU A 122 29.24 0.63 3.87
C LEU A 122 29.19 -0.42 4.98
N ARG A 123 28.02 -0.57 5.61
CA ARG A 123 27.77 -1.71 6.48
C ARG A 123 27.41 -2.89 5.59
N ALA A 124 28.32 -3.87 5.52
CA ALA A 124 28.07 -5.17 4.92
C ALA A 124 27.07 -5.97 5.77
#